data_AF-A0A0R0AJX7-F1
#
_entry.id   AF-A0A0R0AJX7-F1
#
_cell.length_a   1.000
_cell.length_b   1.000
_cell.length_c   1.000
_cell.angle_alpha   90.00
_cell.angle_beta   90.00
_cell.angle_gamma   90.00
#
_symmetry.space_group_name_H-M   'P 1'
#
loop_
_entity.id
_entity.type
_entity.pdbx_description
1 polymer ?
#
loop_
_entity_poly.entity_id
_entity_poly.type
_entity_poly.pdbx_seq_one_letter_code
_entity_poly.pdbx_strand_id
1 'polypeptide(L)'
;MPKKSPNEISPVAHFEQSLEELEQLVEKMEAGDLSLEQSLGAYERGVGLYRQCQQALEQAELRVRLLSDPAQPEKSEPFDTAGNDD
;
A
#
# COMPACT_ATOMS: atom_id res chain seq x y z
N MET A 1 -11.54 -24.39 19.03
CA MET A 1 -11.19 -23.85 17.69
C MET A 1 -9.92 -23.01 17.83
N PRO A 2 -8.90 -23.22 16.98
CA PRO A 2 -7.56 -22.69 17.18
C PRO A 2 -7.53 -21.17 17.01
N LYS A 3 -6.76 -20.52 17.89
CA LYS A 3 -6.58 -19.08 18.01
C LYS A 3 -5.72 -18.61 16.83
N LYS A 4 -6.23 -17.69 16.00
CA LYS A 4 -5.46 -17.02 14.93
C LYS A 4 -4.30 -16.27 15.61
N SER A 5 -3.08 -16.69 15.36
CA SER A 5 -1.86 -16.09 15.93
C SER A 5 -1.72 -14.64 15.45
N PRO A 6 -1.21 -13.70 16.28
CA PRO A 6 -1.17 -12.27 15.95
C PRO A 6 -0.16 -11.87 14.84
N ASN A 7 0.42 -12.81 14.10
CA ASN A 7 1.67 -12.58 13.36
C ASN A 7 1.62 -12.92 11.85
N GLU A 8 0.45 -12.93 11.23
CA GLU A 8 0.32 -13.08 9.77
C GLU A 8 -0.62 -12.01 9.21
N ILE A 9 -0.20 -10.74 9.27
CA ILE A 9 -0.83 -9.72 8.44
C ILE A 9 -0.32 -10.00 7.00
N SER A 10 -1.21 -10.53 6.17
CA SER A 10 -0.93 -10.76 4.74
C SER A 10 -0.58 -9.44 4.06
N PRO A 11 0.27 -9.43 3.01
CA PRO A 11 0.49 -8.23 2.19
C PRO A 11 -0.81 -7.53 1.78
N VAL A 12 -1.86 -8.32 1.49
CA VAL A 12 -3.20 -7.81 1.16
C VAL A 12 -3.83 -7.04 2.33
N ALA A 13 -3.73 -7.57 3.55
CA ALA A 13 -4.27 -6.91 4.73
C ALA A 13 -3.48 -5.64 5.08
N HIS A 14 -2.16 -5.63 4.85
CA HIS A 14 -1.34 -4.42 4.97
C HIS A 14 -1.73 -3.35 3.95
N PHE A 15 -2.02 -3.74 2.71
CA PHE A 15 -2.49 -2.82 1.67
C PHE A 15 -3.84 -2.19 2.05
N GLU A 16 -4.85 -3.00 2.38
CA GLU A 16 -6.20 -2.51 2.71
C GLU A 16 -6.16 -1.54 3.90
N GLN A 17 -5.39 -1.87 4.94
CA GLN A 17 -5.25 -0.99 6.10
C GLN A 17 -4.54 0.33 5.76
N SER A 18 -3.46 0.28 4.99
CA SER A 18 -2.69 1.47 4.62
C SER A 18 -3.50 2.39 3.68
N LEU A 19 -4.30 1.79 2.80
CA LEU A 19 -5.20 2.50 1.89
C LEU A 19 -6.32 3.20 2.66
N GLU A 20 -6.98 2.49 3.57
CA GLU A 20 -8.05 3.07 4.40
C GLU A 20 -7.53 4.26 5.25
N GLU A 21 -6.35 4.12 5.85
CA GLU A 21 -5.74 5.21 6.62
C GLU A 21 -5.38 6.40 5.72
N LEU A 22 -4.93 6.15 4.48
CA LEU A 22 -4.61 7.19 3.51
C LEU A 22 -5.87 7.94 3.06
N GLU A 23 -6.96 7.23 2.76
CA GLU A 23 -8.25 7.83 2.40
C GLU A 23 -8.78 8.75 3.50
N GLN A 24 -8.77 8.28 4.75
CA GLN A 24 -9.18 9.08 5.91
C GLN A 24 -8.29 10.30 6.13
N LEU A 25 -7.00 10.19 5.79
CA LEU A 25 -6.06 11.29 5.92
C LEU A 25 -6.31 12.35 4.84
N VAL A 26 -6.56 11.94 3.60
CA VAL A 26 -6.92 12.82 2.49
C VAL A 26 -8.22 13.54 2.80
N GLU A 27 -9.25 12.85 3.29
CA GLU A 27 -10.53 13.47 3.67
C GLU A 27 -10.33 14.58 4.73
N LYS A 28 -9.46 14.34 5.72
CA LYS A 28 -9.11 15.36 6.73
C LYS A 28 -8.33 16.53 6.13
N MET A 29 -7.48 16.30 5.14
CA MET A 29 -6.75 17.35 4.45
C MET A 29 -7.66 18.21 3.59
N GLU A 30 -8.65 17.59 2.93
CA GLU A 30 -9.64 18.27 2.10
C GLU A 30 -10.66 19.09 2.91
N ALA A 31 -10.91 18.69 4.17
CA ALA A 31 -11.77 19.44 5.09
C ALA A 31 -11.23 20.86 5.40
N GLY A 32 -9.92 21.08 5.30
CA GLY A 32 -9.30 22.41 5.37
C GLY A 32 -9.13 22.99 6.78
N ASP A 33 -9.41 22.23 7.84
CA ASP A 33 -9.32 22.68 9.24
C ASP A 33 -7.94 22.48 9.89
N LEU A 34 -6.94 22.04 9.12
CA LEU A 34 -5.59 21.75 9.62
C LEU A 34 -4.72 23.02 9.67
N SER A 35 -3.99 23.20 10.77
CA SER A 35 -2.90 24.17 10.83
C SER A 35 -1.75 23.78 9.90
N LEU A 36 -0.86 24.72 9.57
CA LEU A 36 0.30 24.44 8.70
C LEU A 36 1.16 23.26 9.21
N GLU A 37 1.41 23.19 10.51
CA GLU A 37 2.18 22.11 11.13
C GLU A 37 1.44 20.76 11.00
N GLN A 38 0.12 20.77 11.21
CA GLN A 38 -0.70 19.57 11.06
C GLN A 38 -0.78 19.12 9.60
N SER A 39 -0.85 20.04 8.64
CA SER A 39 -0.83 19.76 7.20
C SER A 39 0.49 19.15 6.75
N LEU A 40 1.63 19.64 7.27
CA LEU A 40 2.94 19.03 7.02
C LEU A 40 3.03 17.61 7.59
N GLY A 41 2.58 17.40 8.82
CA GLY A 41 2.55 16.07 9.43
C GLY A 41 1.61 15.11 8.69
N ALA A 42 0.47 15.59 8.22
CA ALA A 42 -0.46 14.81 7.40
C ALA A 42 0.17 14.43 6.06
N TYR A 43 0.88 15.36 5.40
CA TYR A 43 1.59 15.05 4.16
C TYR A 43 2.68 13.98 4.35
N GLU A 44 3.52 14.12 5.37
CA GLU A 44 4.57 13.13 5.68
C GLU A 44 3.98 11.73 5.95
N ARG A 45 2.89 11.68 6.72
CA ARG A 45 2.16 10.43 6.97
C ARG A 45 1.57 9.86 5.69
N GLY A 46 0.97 10.68 4.85
CA GLY A 46 0.38 10.27 3.56
C GLY A 46 1.42 9.65 2.63
N VAL A 47 2.61 10.26 2.53
CA VAL A 47 3.74 9.69 1.77
C VAL A 47 4.18 8.34 2.35
N GLY A 48 4.18 8.20 3.68
CA GLY A 48 4.48 6.94 4.36
C GLY A 48 3.48 5.83 4.01
N LEU A 49 2.18 6.13 4.11
CA LEU A 49 1.10 5.20 3.77
C LEU A 49 1.12 4.80 2.29
N TYR A 50 1.34 5.77 1.40
CA TYR A 50 1.51 5.51 -0.03
C TYR A 50 2.64 4.51 -0.31
N ARG A 51 3.80 4.68 0.33
CA ARG A 51 4.93 3.76 0.19
C ARG A 51 4.61 2.37 0.73
N GLN A 52 3.85 2.27 1.81
CA GLN A 52 3.40 0.99 2.35
C GLN A 52 2.46 0.27 1.37
N CYS A 53 1.52 1.00 0.75
CA CYS A 53 0.66 0.46 -0.30
C CYS A 53 1.49 -0.09 -1.48
N GLN A 54 2.46 0.68 -1.97
CA GLN A 54 3.36 0.25 -3.06
C GLN A 54 4.12 -1.03 -2.69
N GLN A 55 4.73 -1.09 -1.50
CA GLN A 55 5.45 -2.29 -1.03
C GLN A 55 4.55 -3.51 -0.91
N ALA A 56 3.30 -3.33 -0.44
CA ALA A 56 2.35 -4.42 -0.35
C ALA A 56 1.96 -4.97 -1.72
N LEU A 57 1.79 -4.09 -2.73
CA LEU A 57 1.55 -4.47 -4.11
C LEU A 57 2.74 -5.21 -4.72
N GLU A 58 3.96 -4.71 -4.54
CA GLU A 58 5.19 -5.37 -5.00
C GLU A 58 5.33 -6.80 -4.43
N GLN A 59 5.03 -6.97 -3.14
CA GLN A 59 5.06 -8.29 -2.50
C GLN A 59 3.98 -9.23 -3.04
N ALA A 60 2.77 -8.71 -3.27
CA ALA A 60 1.68 -9.49 -3.85
C ALA A 60 2.03 -9.92 -5.28
N GLU A 61 2.61 -9.02 -6.06
CA GLU A 61 3.07 -9.30 -7.42
C GLU A 61 4.15 -10.37 -7.44
N LEU A 62 5.21 -10.23 -6.63
CA LEU A 62 6.26 -11.24 -6.52
C LEU A 62 5.68 -12.62 -6.20
N ARG A 63 4.68 -12.68 -5.32
CA ARG A 63 4.00 -13.93 -4.98
C ARG A 63 3.25 -14.50 -6.18
N VAL A 64 2.56 -13.69 -6.97
CA VAL A 64 1.88 -14.12 -8.20
C VAL A 64 2.88 -14.65 -9.22
N ARG A 65 4.01 -13.97 -9.41
CA ARG A 65 5.08 -14.38 -10.34
C ARG A 65 5.64 -15.75 -9.97
N LEU A 66 5.99 -15.95 -8.70
CA LEU A 66 6.48 -17.23 -8.19
C LEU A 66 5.47 -18.38 -8.34
N LEU A 67 4.17 -18.08 -8.24
CA LEU A 67 3.11 -19.06 -8.45
C LEU A 67 2.85 -19.36 -9.94
N SER A 68 3.09 -18.38 -10.82
CA SER A 68 2.81 -18.49 -12.26
C SER A 68 3.94 -19.18 -13.02
N ASP A 69 5.19 -18.82 -12.74
CA ASP A 69 6.37 -19.48 -13.28
C ASP A 69 7.50 -19.50 -12.23
N PRO A 70 7.60 -20.58 -11.43
CA PRO A 70 8.63 -20.69 -10.40
C PRO A 70 10.06 -20.83 -10.97
N ALA A 71 10.21 -21.11 -12.27
CA ALA A 71 11.52 -21.30 -12.91
C ALA A 71 12.07 -20.01 -13.53
N GLN A 72 11.21 -19.06 -13.92
CA GLN A 72 11.62 -17.78 -14.52
C GLN A 72 10.78 -16.57 -14.02
N PRO A 73 10.77 -16.29 -12.71
CA PRO A 73 9.98 -15.18 -12.13
C PRO A 73 10.45 -13.78 -12.56
N GLU A 74 11.60 -13.68 -13.22
CA GLU A 74 12.14 -12.43 -13.78
C GLU A 74 11.60 -12.08 -15.17
N LYS A 75 10.93 -13.01 -15.87
CA LYS A 75 10.36 -12.79 -17.21
C LYS A 75 8.90 -12.34 -17.21
N SER A 76 8.26 -12.34 -16.05
CA SER A 76 6.91 -11.81 -15.91
C SER A 76 6.93 -10.29 -15.96
N GLU A 77 6.07 -9.71 -16.79
CA GLU A 77 5.92 -8.26 -16.92
C GLU A 77 5.55 -7.62 -15.57
N PRO A 78 6.18 -6.48 -15.21
CA PRO A 78 5.80 -5.71 -14.03
C PRO A 78 4.41 -5.13 -14.16
N PHE A 79 3.72 -5.01 -13.02
CA PHE A 79 2.50 -4.24 -12.94
C PHE A 79 2.88 -2.75 -13.06
N ASP A 80 2.41 -2.08 -14.11
CA ASP A 80 2.65 -0.64 -14.30
C ASP A 80 1.96 0.15 -13.16
N THR A 81 2.75 0.60 -12.18
CA THR A 81 2.27 1.48 -11.08
C THR A 81 2.36 2.96 -11.43
N ALA A 82 3.01 3.30 -12.55
CA ALA A 82 3.00 4.64 -13.11
C ALA A 82 1.70 4.81 -13.92
N GLY A 83 0.73 5.53 -13.34
CA GLY A 83 -0.39 6.06 -14.09
C GLY A 83 0.14 6.79 -15.31
N ASN A 84 -0.06 6.18 -16.47
CA ASN A 84 0.14 6.82 -17.76
C ASN A 84 -1.07 7.75 -17.98
N ASP A 85 -1.20 8.78 -17.14
CA ASP A 85 -2.04 9.95 -17.37
C ASP A 85 -1.36 10.77 -18.46
N ASP A 86 -1.72 10.46 -19.71
CA ASP A 86 -1.76 11.43 -20.82
C ASP A 86 -3.24 11.77 -21.09
#